data_AF-A0A3M0Y3G3-F1
#
_entry.id   AF-A0A3M0Y3G3-F1
#
_cell.length_a   1.000
_cell.length_b   1.000
_cell.length_c   1.000
_cell.angle_alpha   90.00
_cell.angle_beta   90.00
_cell.angle_gamma   90.00
#
_symmetry.space_group_name_H-M   'P 1'
#
loop_
_entity.id
_entity.type
_entity.pdbx_description
1 polymer ?
#
loop_
_entity_poly.entity_id
_entity_poly.type
_entity_poly.pdbx_seq_one_letter_code
_entity_poly.pdbx_strand_id
1 'polypeptide(L)'
;QLQATIELNFGITTDRFLVVSGAGFARFINAIGGIPIYLPYPIQDKNTRANFKAGHQWFTGAEALKLARIRMDSNDFVRIQRQSWLLQGVLQSLARPETLSRLPQILEALHALYITDLTPDDITRFTCLLGLMLNQQREPIFFEVPQELLSQTRAPVYNVLTLAPKGKKATPSRAFVLEWDDAYKTWLQQALRGEIQP
;
A
#
# COMPACT_ATOMS: atom_id res chain seq x y z
N GLN A 1 -7.08 15.38 -7.93
CA GLN A 1 -6.90 14.81 -9.29
C GLN A 1 -6.98 13.29 -9.26
N LEU A 2 -6.20 12.57 -8.44
CA LEU A 2 -6.27 11.10 -8.38
C LEU A 2 -7.64 10.54 -7.97
N GLN A 3 -8.28 11.09 -6.92
CA GLN A 3 -9.60 10.63 -6.47
C GLN A 3 -10.65 10.71 -7.59
N ALA A 4 -10.72 11.85 -8.29
CA ALA A 4 -11.61 12.01 -9.45
C ALA A 4 -11.29 11.01 -10.57
N THR A 5 -10.02 10.67 -10.81
CA THR A 5 -9.66 9.64 -11.78
C THR A 5 -10.14 8.25 -11.35
N ILE A 6 -10.04 7.91 -10.06
CA ILE A 6 -10.54 6.64 -9.52
C ILE A 6 -12.07 6.56 -9.67
N GLU A 7 -12.77 7.64 -9.33
CA GLU A 7 -14.22 7.74 -9.45
C GLU A 7 -14.67 7.62 -10.92
N LEU A 8 -14.06 8.40 -11.82
CA LEU A 8 -14.38 8.38 -13.25
C LEU A 8 -14.19 7.01 -13.91
N ASN A 9 -13.16 6.25 -13.50
CA ASN A 9 -12.82 4.98 -14.15
C ASN A 9 -13.50 3.77 -13.50
N PHE A 10 -13.76 3.83 -12.19
CA PHE A 10 -14.19 2.66 -11.42
C PHE A 10 -15.51 2.88 -10.67
N GLY A 11 -16.06 4.09 -10.64
CA GLY A 11 -17.26 4.41 -9.87
C GLY A 11 -17.05 4.27 -8.37
N ILE A 12 -15.81 4.46 -7.90
CA ILE A 12 -15.42 4.33 -6.50
C ILE A 12 -15.08 5.71 -5.98
N THR A 13 -15.80 6.12 -4.94
CA THR A 13 -15.48 7.33 -4.18
C THR A 13 -14.60 6.96 -2.99
N THR A 14 -13.64 7.83 -2.69
CA THR A 14 -12.81 7.73 -1.49
C THR A 14 -13.06 8.96 -0.64
N ASP A 15 -13.48 8.81 0.61
CA ASP A 15 -13.82 9.95 1.46
C ASP A 15 -12.59 10.71 1.96
N ARG A 16 -11.48 9.99 2.17
CA ARG A 16 -10.25 10.50 2.78
C ARG A 16 -9.02 9.93 2.10
N PHE A 17 -7.87 10.59 2.24
CA PHE A 17 -6.59 10.10 1.76
C PHE A 17 -5.47 10.29 2.77
N LEU A 18 -4.45 9.43 2.69
CA LEU A 18 -3.21 9.57 3.42
C LEU A 18 -2.04 9.31 2.46
N VAL A 19 -1.15 10.29 2.30
CA VAL A 19 0.10 10.17 1.55
C VAL A 19 1.25 10.19 2.54
N VAL A 20 2.15 9.22 2.44
CA VAL A 20 3.26 9.05 3.37
C VAL A 20 4.56 8.95 2.58
N SER A 21 5.60 9.65 3.04
CA SER A 21 6.94 9.50 2.47
C SER A 21 7.58 8.18 2.93
N GLY A 22 8.56 7.65 2.19
CA GLY A 22 9.27 6.44 2.63
C GLY A 22 9.95 6.60 4.00
N ALA A 23 10.43 7.80 4.33
CA ALA A 23 10.96 8.13 5.65
C ALA A 23 9.86 8.18 6.72
N GLY A 24 8.69 8.77 6.39
CA GLY A 24 7.50 8.76 7.23
C GLY A 24 7.03 7.36 7.55
N PHE A 25 6.95 6.49 6.55
CA PHE A 25 6.59 5.08 6.71
C PHE A 25 7.50 4.35 7.69
N ALA A 26 8.82 4.45 7.51
CA ALA A 26 9.78 3.82 8.41
C ALA A 26 9.70 4.37 9.84
N ARG A 27 9.57 5.69 10.01
CA ARG A 27 9.44 6.32 11.33
C ARG A 27 8.15 5.92 12.03
N PHE A 28 7.04 5.87 11.30
CA PHE A 28 5.75 5.43 11.81
C PHE A 28 5.82 3.99 12.31
N ILE A 29 6.38 3.07 11.53
CA ILE A 29 6.55 1.68 11.94
C ILE A 29 7.39 1.57 13.21
N ASN A 30 8.49 2.32 13.32
CA ASN A 30 9.29 2.33 14.55
C ASN A 30 8.49 2.89 15.74
N ALA A 31 7.68 3.93 15.53
CA ALA A 31 6.89 4.56 16.58
C ALA A 31 5.79 3.63 17.14
N ILE A 32 5.18 2.80 16.29
CA ILE A 32 4.23 1.76 16.72
C ILE A 32 4.91 0.49 17.26
N GLY A 33 6.24 0.48 17.36
CA GLY A 33 7.02 -0.64 17.93
C GLY A 33 7.38 -1.75 16.94
N GLY A 34 7.25 -1.51 15.63
CA GLY A 34 7.45 -2.49 14.56
C GLY A 34 6.15 -3.18 14.13
N ILE A 35 6.26 -4.06 13.13
CA ILE A 35 5.11 -4.79 12.57
C ILE A 35 5.39 -6.29 12.43
N PRO A 36 4.41 -7.17 12.67
CA PRO A 36 4.51 -8.57 12.31
C PRO A 36 4.45 -8.72 10.79
N ILE A 37 5.33 -9.56 10.23
CA ILE A 37 5.32 -9.93 8.82
C ILE A 37 5.47 -11.44 8.72
N TYR A 38 4.61 -12.08 7.93
CA TYR A 38 4.80 -13.46 7.50
C TYR A 38 5.35 -13.47 6.08
N LEU A 39 6.51 -14.09 5.88
CA LEU A 39 7.06 -14.32 4.55
C LEU A 39 6.91 -15.79 4.15
N PRO A 40 6.14 -16.12 3.09
CA PRO A 40 5.98 -17.51 2.67
C PRO A 40 7.27 -18.13 2.11
N TYR A 41 8.22 -17.30 1.69
CA TYR A 41 9.52 -17.71 1.13
C TYR A 41 10.61 -16.70 1.53
N PRO A 42 11.90 -17.11 1.56
CA PRO A 42 12.99 -16.17 1.83
C PRO A 42 13.10 -15.12 0.73
N ILE A 43 13.46 -13.90 1.12
CA ILE A 43 13.61 -12.77 0.20
C ILE A 43 15.00 -12.18 0.33
N GLN A 44 15.76 -12.21 -0.77
CA GLN A 44 17.06 -11.58 -0.87
C GLN A 44 17.09 -10.58 -2.01
N ASP A 45 17.53 -9.36 -1.74
CA ASP A 45 17.70 -8.34 -2.77
C ASP A 45 18.96 -7.51 -2.47
N LYS A 46 19.90 -7.55 -3.42
CA LYS A 46 21.18 -6.84 -3.29
C LYS A 46 20.99 -5.32 -3.30
N ASN A 47 19.99 -4.82 -4.05
CA ASN A 47 19.77 -3.39 -4.23
C ASN A 47 19.30 -2.72 -2.93
N THR A 48 18.36 -3.34 -2.22
CA THR A 48 17.87 -2.87 -0.92
C THR A 48 18.67 -3.42 0.26
N ARG A 49 19.59 -4.37 0.02
CA ARG A 49 20.28 -5.16 1.06
C ARG A 49 19.26 -5.88 1.97
N ALA A 50 18.19 -6.37 1.36
CA ALA A 50 17.21 -7.23 2.02
C ALA A 50 17.77 -8.66 2.09
N ASN A 51 17.64 -9.27 3.26
CA ASN A 51 17.97 -10.67 3.50
C ASN A 51 17.04 -11.19 4.59
N PHE A 52 15.85 -11.60 4.19
CA PHE A 52 14.79 -12.06 5.08
C PHE A 52 14.58 -13.55 4.92
N LYS A 53 14.37 -14.25 6.03
CA LYS A 53 14.05 -15.68 6.02
C LYS A 53 12.56 -15.87 5.74
N ALA A 54 12.14 -17.09 5.43
CA ALA A 54 10.72 -17.43 5.45
C ALA A 54 10.20 -17.51 6.90
N GLY A 55 8.89 -17.35 7.09
CA GLY A 55 8.19 -17.44 8.36
C GLY A 55 7.82 -16.09 8.99
N HIS A 56 7.28 -16.16 10.21
CA HIS A 56 6.90 -15.00 11.00
C HIS A 56 8.13 -14.25 11.51
N GLN A 57 8.17 -12.95 11.26
CA GLN A 57 9.25 -12.05 11.63
C GLN A 57 8.68 -10.74 12.15
N TRP A 58 9.47 -10.07 12.98
CA TRP A 58 9.17 -8.73 13.47
C TRP A 58 9.98 -7.71 12.70
N PHE A 59 9.32 -6.84 11.95
CA PHE A 59 9.98 -5.86 11.09
C PHE A 59 10.04 -4.50 11.77
N THR A 60 11.25 -3.95 11.84
CA THR A 60 11.48 -2.53 12.09
C THR A 60 11.10 -1.70 10.87
N GLY A 61 11.01 -0.38 11.03
CA GLY A 61 10.72 0.53 9.92
C GLY A 61 11.77 0.48 8.80
N ALA A 62 13.03 0.21 9.13
CA ALA A 62 14.07 0.04 8.14
C ALA A 62 13.87 -1.24 7.30
N GLU A 63 13.50 -2.35 7.95
CA GLU A 63 13.25 -3.63 7.27
C GLU A 63 11.97 -3.59 6.44
N ALA A 64 10.91 -2.99 6.97
CA ALA A 64 9.69 -2.74 6.24
C ALA A 64 9.92 -1.87 4.99
N LEU A 65 10.71 -0.80 5.12
CA LEU A 65 11.05 0.05 3.97
C LEU A 65 11.92 -0.70 2.95
N LYS A 66 12.82 -1.59 3.38
CA LYS A 66 13.56 -2.45 2.46
C LYS A 66 12.60 -3.33 1.66
N LEU A 67 11.70 -4.04 2.34
CA LEU A 67 10.71 -4.91 1.70
C LEU A 67 9.82 -4.16 0.70
N ALA A 68 9.33 -2.97 1.07
CA ALA A 68 8.51 -2.12 0.21
C ALA A 68 9.21 -1.67 -1.09
N ARG A 69 10.54 -1.61 -1.08
CA ARG A 69 11.35 -1.06 -2.18
C ARG A 69 11.96 -2.10 -3.10
N ILE A 70 11.77 -3.39 -2.83
CA ILE A 70 12.30 -4.46 -3.69
C ILE A 70 11.64 -4.39 -5.07
N ARG A 71 12.48 -4.32 -6.11
CA ARG A 71 12.09 -4.28 -7.52
C ARG A 71 12.67 -5.40 -8.38
N MET A 72 13.69 -6.11 -7.87
CA MET A 72 14.33 -7.21 -8.60
C MET A 72 13.32 -8.34 -8.82
N ASP A 73 13.28 -8.87 -10.04
CA ASP A 73 12.44 -10.00 -10.47
C ASP A 73 10.95 -9.89 -10.11
N SER A 74 10.45 -8.66 -9.92
CA SER A 74 9.05 -8.42 -9.55
C SER A 74 8.29 -7.76 -10.68
N ASN A 75 7.25 -8.44 -11.16
CA ASN A 75 6.14 -7.75 -11.80
C ASN A 75 5.38 -6.89 -10.76
N ASP A 76 4.47 -6.04 -11.23
CA ASP A 76 3.73 -5.13 -10.36
C ASP A 76 2.88 -5.87 -9.32
N PHE A 77 2.40 -7.08 -9.62
CA PHE A 77 1.64 -7.92 -8.69
C PHE A 77 2.44 -8.34 -7.48
N VAL A 78 3.67 -8.84 -7.68
CA VAL A 78 4.55 -9.22 -6.57
C VAL A 78 4.86 -8.00 -5.70
N ARG A 79 4.93 -6.80 -6.29
CA ARG A 79 5.10 -5.56 -5.53
C ARG A 79 3.85 -5.19 -4.72
N ILE A 80 2.66 -5.31 -5.31
CA ILE A 80 1.38 -5.09 -4.62
C ILE A 80 1.25 -6.07 -3.45
N GLN A 81 1.51 -7.36 -3.67
CA GLN A 81 1.45 -8.38 -2.64
C GLN A 81 2.34 -8.04 -1.43
N ARG A 82 3.59 -7.63 -1.65
CA ARG A 82 4.47 -7.19 -0.55
C ARG A 82 3.92 -5.97 0.20
N GLN A 83 3.27 -5.04 -0.49
CA GLN A 83 2.62 -3.89 0.14
C GLN A 83 1.39 -4.31 0.95
N SER A 84 0.61 -5.28 0.47
CA SER A 84 -0.50 -5.88 1.23
C SER A 84 -0.01 -6.52 2.53
N TRP A 85 1.09 -7.28 2.52
CA TRP A 85 1.69 -7.85 3.75
C TRP A 85 2.11 -6.76 4.74
N LEU A 86 2.70 -5.67 4.26
CA LEU A 86 3.08 -4.54 5.09
C LEU A 86 1.87 -3.85 5.71
N LEU A 87 0.80 -3.63 4.93
CA LEU A 87 -0.45 -3.03 5.43
C LEU A 87 -1.13 -3.93 6.46
N GLN A 88 -1.17 -5.25 6.23
CA GLN A 88 -1.65 -6.23 7.20
C GLN A 88 -0.88 -6.13 8.52
N GLY A 89 0.46 -6.11 8.46
CA GLY A 89 1.30 -5.95 9.65
C GLY A 89 1.06 -4.63 10.38
N VAL A 90 0.87 -3.53 9.65
CA VAL A 90 0.53 -2.22 10.24
C VAL A 90 -0.81 -2.30 10.99
N LEU A 91 -1.86 -2.85 10.37
CA LEU A 91 -3.17 -2.99 11.01
C LEU A 91 -3.09 -3.88 12.26
N GLN A 92 -2.34 -4.99 12.21
CA GLN A 92 -2.12 -5.87 13.35
C GLN A 92 -1.33 -5.21 14.49
N SER A 93 -0.39 -4.31 14.20
CA SER A 93 0.31 -3.55 15.24
C SER A 93 -0.52 -2.41 15.82
N LEU A 94 -1.29 -1.71 14.98
CA LEU A 94 -2.25 -0.69 15.43
C LEU A 94 -3.35 -1.29 16.29
N ALA A 95 -3.62 -2.58 16.09
CA ALA A 95 -4.58 -3.32 16.87
C ALA A 95 -4.19 -3.61 18.32
N ARG A 96 -2.93 -3.36 18.69
CA ARG A 96 -2.46 -3.60 20.04
C ARG A 96 -2.95 -2.48 20.96
N PRO A 97 -3.53 -2.78 22.13
CA PRO A 97 -4.00 -1.75 23.07
C PRO A 97 -2.92 -0.71 23.41
N GLU A 98 -1.67 -1.13 23.53
CA GLU A 98 -0.52 -0.27 23.83
C GLU A 98 -0.16 0.67 22.67
N THR A 99 -0.44 0.25 21.43
CA THR A 99 -0.24 1.10 20.25
C THR A 99 -1.40 2.07 20.10
N LEU A 100 -2.63 1.57 20.24
CA LEU A 100 -3.85 2.36 20.09
C LEU A 100 -3.90 3.54 21.05
N SER A 101 -3.50 3.33 22.31
CA SER A 101 -3.42 4.37 23.33
C SER A 101 -2.37 5.46 23.06
N ARG A 102 -1.34 5.15 22.26
CA ARG A 102 -0.25 6.07 21.88
C ARG A 102 -0.44 6.69 20.50
N LEU A 103 -1.45 6.27 19.74
CA LEU A 103 -1.64 6.67 18.36
C LEU A 103 -1.79 8.19 18.18
N PRO A 104 -2.57 8.93 19.01
CA PRO A 104 -2.65 10.39 18.89
C PRO A 104 -1.30 11.08 19.00
N GLN A 105 -0.46 10.67 19.97
CA GLN A 105 0.88 11.25 20.15
C GLN A 105 1.82 10.91 18.99
N ILE A 106 1.70 9.69 18.44
CA ILE A 106 2.49 9.26 17.28
C ILE A 106 2.13 10.10 16.05
N LEU A 107 0.84 10.31 15.80
CA LEU A 107 0.37 11.10 14.65
C LEU A 107 0.84 12.56 14.77
N GLU A 108 0.71 13.16 15.94
CA GLU A 108 1.17 14.52 16.20
C GLU A 108 2.69 14.66 15.98
N ALA A 109 3.49 13.70 16.47
CA ALA A 109 4.94 13.70 16.30
C ALA A 109 5.40 13.51 14.85
N LEU A 110 4.55 12.94 13.99
CA LEU A 110 4.87 12.61 12.61
C LEU A 110 4.10 13.47 11.59
N HIS A 111 3.38 14.51 12.01
CA HIS A 111 2.52 15.33 11.16
C HIS A 111 3.24 15.88 9.91
N ALA A 112 4.53 16.19 10.01
CA ALA A 112 5.34 16.72 8.90
C ALA A 112 5.77 15.65 7.88
N LEU A 113 5.49 14.37 8.13
CA LEU A 113 5.97 13.23 7.33
C LEU A 113 4.86 12.55 6.53
N TYR A 114 3.62 13.01 6.69
CA TYR A 114 2.45 12.60 5.94
C TYR A 114 1.63 13.81 5.49
N ILE A 115 0.79 13.61 4.47
CA ILE A 115 -0.18 14.59 3.97
C ILE A 115 -1.52 13.90 3.95
N THR A 116 -2.54 14.53 4.53
CA THR A 116 -3.88 13.95 4.65
C THR A 116 -4.94 15.03 4.75
N ASP A 117 -6.16 14.69 4.36
CA ASP A 117 -7.38 15.45 4.62
C ASP A 117 -8.17 14.92 5.82
N LEU A 118 -7.60 13.98 6.58
CA LEU A 118 -8.17 13.48 7.83
C LEU A 118 -8.26 14.61 8.87
N THR A 119 -9.46 14.81 9.39
CA THR A 119 -9.70 15.68 10.53
C THR A 119 -9.43 14.95 11.85
N PRO A 120 -9.20 15.66 12.96
CA PRO A 120 -9.10 15.04 14.30
C PRO A 120 -10.30 14.14 14.65
N ASP A 121 -11.50 14.50 14.18
CA ASP A 121 -12.72 13.72 14.35
C ASP A 121 -12.65 12.40 13.55
N ASP A 122 -12.16 12.43 12.31
CA ASP A 122 -11.96 11.20 11.52
C ASP A 122 -10.98 10.27 12.22
N ILE A 123 -9.85 10.80 12.72
CA ILE A 123 -8.85 10.02 13.45
C ILE A 123 -9.47 9.36 14.68
N THR A 124 -10.29 10.10 15.43
CA THR A 124 -10.98 9.57 16.61
C THR A 124 -11.97 8.47 16.24
N ARG A 125 -12.77 8.66 15.18
CA ARG A 125 -13.73 7.65 14.69
C ARG A 125 -13.03 6.39 14.21
N PHE A 126 -11.96 6.52 13.43
CA PHE A 126 -11.19 5.37 12.95
C PHE A 126 -10.48 4.64 14.09
N THR A 127 -9.94 5.37 15.07
CA THR A 127 -9.33 4.78 16.28
C THR A 127 -10.37 3.98 17.08
N CYS A 128 -11.58 4.53 17.24
CA CYS A 128 -12.69 3.84 17.91
C CYS A 128 -13.15 2.59 17.14
N LEU A 129 -13.35 2.71 15.82
CA LEU A 129 -13.74 1.60 14.95
C LEU A 129 -12.70 0.48 15.02
N LEU A 130 -11.42 0.83 14.95
CA LEU A 130 -10.33 -0.12 15.08
C LEU A 130 -10.43 -0.85 16.43
N GLY A 131 -10.62 -0.13 17.54
CA GLY A 131 -10.85 -0.75 18.85
C GLY A 131 -12.04 -1.73 18.87
N LEU A 132 -13.16 -1.38 18.21
CA LEU A 132 -14.34 -2.25 18.11
C LEU A 132 -14.11 -3.51 17.28
N MET A 133 -13.45 -3.38 16.12
CA MET A 133 -13.13 -4.52 15.25
C MET A 133 -12.30 -5.58 15.99
N LEU A 134 -11.39 -5.13 16.84
CA LEU A 134 -10.46 -5.98 17.57
C LEU A 134 -11.11 -6.70 18.74
N ASN A 135 -12.02 -6.01 19.44
CA ASN A 135 -12.84 -6.66 20.45
C ASN A 135 -13.75 -7.75 19.85
N GLN A 136 -14.17 -7.59 18.60
CA GLN A 136 -15.00 -8.56 17.89
C GLN A 136 -14.21 -9.59 17.06
N GLN A 137 -12.87 -9.62 17.15
CA GLN A 137 -11.99 -10.50 16.36
C GLN A 137 -12.28 -10.46 14.85
N ARG A 138 -12.70 -9.31 14.32
CA ARG A 138 -12.92 -9.14 12.88
C ARG A 138 -11.62 -8.69 12.22
N GLU A 139 -11.05 -9.55 11.38
CA GLU A 139 -9.87 -9.21 10.62
C GLU A 139 -10.22 -8.42 9.35
N PRO A 140 -9.40 -7.43 8.95
CA PRO A 140 -9.55 -6.78 7.67
C PRO A 140 -9.36 -7.78 6.53
N ILE A 141 -10.28 -7.77 5.56
CA ILE A 141 -10.19 -8.61 4.36
C ILE A 141 -9.34 -7.88 3.31
N PHE A 142 -8.36 -8.57 2.75
CA PHE A 142 -7.50 -8.06 1.69
C PHE A 142 -7.81 -8.80 0.39
N PHE A 143 -8.17 -8.05 -0.64
CA PHE A 143 -8.35 -8.59 -1.99
C PHE A 143 -7.08 -8.37 -2.80
N GLU A 144 -6.56 -9.42 -3.43
CA GLU A 144 -5.55 -9.31 -4.48
C GLU A 144 -6.26 -9.29 -5.84
N VAL A 145 -5.87 -8.39 -6.72
CA VAL A 145 -6.48 -8.30 -8.06
C VAL A 145 -6.14 -9.55 -8.86
N PRO A 146 -7.13 -10.32 -9.36
CA PRO A 146 -6.89 -11.46 -10.24
C PRO A 146 -6.19 -11.01 -11.52
N GLN A 147 -5.09 -11.66 -11.87
CA GLN A 147 -4.27 -11.25 -13.02
C GLN A 147 -5.01 -11.45 -14.34
N GLU A 148 -5.95 -12.39 -14.38
CA GLU A 148 -6.77 -12.72 -15.54
C GLU A 148 -7.72 -11.57 -15.94
N LEU A 149 -8.04 -10.70 -14.98
CA LEU A 149 -8.87 -9.51 -15.20
C LEU A 149 -8.07 -8.31 -15.74
N LEU A 150 -6.75 -8.46 -15.90
CA LEU A 150 -5.86 -7.40 -16.34
C LEU A 150 -5.10 -7.84 -17.60
N SER A 151 -5.40 -7.21 -18.73
CA SER A 151 -4.64 -7.44 -19.96
C SER A 151 -3.43 -6.52 -20.02
N GLN A 152 -2.26 -7.10 -20.32
CA GLN A 152 -1.05 -6.33 -20.58
C GLN A 152 -0.96 -5.99 -22.06
N THR A 153 -1.48 -4.84 -22.47
CA THR A 153 -1.27 -4.34 -23.83
C THR A 153 -0.01 -3.46 -23.86
N ARG A 154 0.92 -3.78 -24.75
CA ARG A 154 2.07 -2.91 -25.04
C ARG A 154 1.62 -1.77 -25.95
N ALA A 155 0.89 -0.80 -25.40
CA ALA A 155 0.52 0.40 -26.14
C ALA A 155 1.71 1.38 -26.17
N PRO A 156 2.14 1.88 -27.34
CA PRO A 156 3.08 2.99 -27.40
C PRO A 156 2.41 4.23 -26.81
N VAL A 157 2.84 4.66 -25.62
CA VAL A 157 2.37 5.91 -25.02
C VAL A 157 3.10 7.07 -25.70
N TYR A 158 2.44 7.68 -26.68
CA TYR A 158 2.92 8.91 -27.31
C TYR A 158 2.66 10.11 -26.37
N ASN A 159 3.52 11.13 -26.44
CA ASN A 159 3.43 12.38 -25.66
C ASN A 159 3.75 12.32 -24.15
N VAL A 160 4.53 11.34 -23.68
CA VAL A 160 5.16 11.47 -22.35
C VAL A 160 6.33 12.44 -22.46
N LEU A 161 6.19 13.63 -21.85
CA LEU A 161 7.26 14.63 -21.78
C LEU A 161 8.45 14.02 -21.01
N THR A 162 9.47 13.58 -21.74
CA THR A 162 10.68 12.99 -21.15
C THR A 162 11.74 14.06 -21.06
N LEU A 163 12.10 14.46 -19.84
CA LEU A 163 13.24 15.34 -19.60
C LEU A 163 14.53 14.57 -19.91
N ALA A 164 15.13 14.84 -21.07
CA ALA A 164 16.45 14.32 -21.40
C ALA A 164 17.54 15.24 -20.80
N PRO A 165 18.64 14.69 -20.26
CA PRO A 165 19.81 15.49 -19.87
C PRO A 165 20.32 16.31 -21.06
N LYS A 166 20.79 17.54 -20.78
CA LYS A 166 21.30 18.48 -21.79
C LYS A 166 22.33 17.77 -22.70
N GLY A 167 22.07 17.73 -24.00
CA GLY A 167 22.94 17.10 -25.01
C GLY A 167 22.62 15.64 -25.35
N LYS A 168 21.59 15.02 -24.78
CA LYS A 168 21.12 13.67 -25.16
C LYS A 168 19.74 13.72 -25.82
N LYS A 169 19.54 12.94 -26.90
CA LYS A 169 18.22 12.76 -27.51
C LYS A 169 17.30 11.99 -26.54
N ALA A 170 16.08 12.49 -26.33
CA ALA A 170 15.05 11.74 -25.60
C ALA A 170 14.77 10.42 -26.32
N THR A 171 14.92 9.30 -25.61
CA THR A 171 14.57 7.98 -26.15
C THR A 171 13.10 7.74 -25.85
N PRO A 172 12.26 7.31 -26.83
CA PRO A 172 10.88 6.94 -26.55
C PRO A 172 10.87 5.84 -25.48
N SER A 173 10.31 6.16 -24.31
CA SER A 173 10.15 5.18 -23.25
C SER A 173 8.97 4.30 -23.62
N ARG A 174 9.20 2.99 -23.84
CA ARG A 174 8.10 2.03 -23.92
C ARG A 174 7.49 1.93 -22.53
N ALA A 175 6.28 2.44 -22.36
CA ALA A 175 5.48 2.22 -21.17
C ALA A 175 4.56 1.01 -21.42
N PHE A 176 4.29 0.26 -20.36
CA PHE A 176 3.25 -0.75 -20.35
C PHE A 176 2.02 -0.10 -19.72
N VAL A 177 0.85 -0.31 -20.32
CA VAL A 177 -0.42 0.10 -19.75
C VAL A 177 -1.18 -1.17 -19.43
N LEU A 178 -1.67 -1.28 -18.20
CA LEU A 178 -2.64 -2.31 -17.85
C LEU A 178 -3.99 -1.84 -18.38
N GLU A 179 -4.60 -2.64 -19.23
CA GLU A 179 -5.97 -2.45 -19.65
C GLU A 179 -6.88 -3.28 -18.74
N TRP A 180 -8.05 -2.73 -18.45
CA TRP A 180 -9.09 -3.37 -17.67
C TRP A 180 -10.42 -3.15 -18.37
N ASP A 181 -11.33 -4.10 -18.23
CA ASP A 181 -12.66 -4.07 -18.81
C ASP A 181 -13.75 -3.99 -17.74
N ASP A 182 -14.99 -4.23 -18.12
CA ASP A 182 -16.12 -4.21 -17.19
C ASP A 182 -16.14 -5.42 -16.24
N ALA A 183 -15.43 -6.52 -16.56
CA ALA A 183 -15.27 -7.64 -15.64
C ALA A 183 -14.42 -7.23 -14.43
N TYR A 184 -13.33 -6.49 -14.66
CA TYR A 184 -12.53 -5.93 -13.57
C TYR A 184 -13.34 -4.97 -12.69
N LYS A 185 -14.12 -4.05 -13.29
CA LYS A 185 -14.96 -3.12 -12.53
C LYS A 185 -16.02 -3.85 -11.69
N THR A 186 -16.64 -4.88 -12.27
CA THR A 186 -17.64 -5.70 -11.58
C THR A 186 -17.03 -6.41 -10.38
N TRP A 187 -15.88 -7.07 -10.59
CA TRP A 187 -15.14 -7.73 -9.52
C TRP A 187 -14.77 -6.75 -8.39
N LEU A 188 -14.28 -5.56 -8.74
CA LEU A 188 -13.87 -4.55 -7.75
C LEU A 188 -15.04 -4.05 -6.90
N GLN A 189 -16.21 -3.82 -7.52
CA GLN A 189 -17.43 -3.42 -6.81
C GLN A 189 -17.96 -4.55 -5.89
N GLN A 190 -17.91 -5.80 -6.35
CA GLN A 190 -18.29 -6.96 -5.53
C GLN A 190 -17.36 -7.15 -4.34
N ALA A 191 -16.04 -6.99 -4.55
CA ALA A 191 -15.03 -7.04 -3.48
C ALA A 191 -15.31 -5.99 -2.40
N LEU A 192 -15.57 -4.74 -2.80
CA LEU A 192 -15.85 -3.64 -1.86
C LEU A 192 -17.14 -3.84 -1.06
N ARG A 193 -18.13 -4.56 -1.61
CA ARG A 193 -19.38 -4.90 -0.93
C ARG A 193 -19.31 -6.17 -0.10
N GLY A 194 -18.20 -6.92 -0.18
CA GLY A 194 -18.05 -8.21 0.48
C GLY A 194 -18.92 -9.32 -0.12
N GLU A 195 -19.28 -9.19 -1.40
CA GLU A 195 -20.12 -10.17 -2.12
C GLU A 195 -19.30 -11.39 -2.61
N ILE A 196 -17.97 -11.29 -2.57
CA ILE A 196 -17.02 -12.33 -2.98
C ILE A 196 -15.95 -12.55 -1.90
N GLN A 197 -15.33 -13.72 -1.94
CA GLN A 197 -14.22 -14.09 -1.04
C GLN A 197 -12.86 -13.62 -1.61
N PRO A 198 -11.91 -13.25 -0.75
CA PRO A 198 -10.57 -12.79 -1.12
C PRO A 198 -9.69 -13.88 -1.75
#